data_AF-A0A1R4HPX0-F1
#
_entry.id   AF-A0A1R4HPX0-F1
#
_cell.length_a   1.000
_cell.length_b   1.000
_cell.length_c   1.000
_cell.angle_alpha   90.00
_cell.angle_beta   90.00
_cell.angle_gamma   90.00
#
_symmetry.space_group_name_H-M   'P 1'
#
loop_
_entity.id
_entity.type
_entity.pdbx_description
1 polymer ?
#
loop_
_entity_poly.entity_id
_entity_poly.type
_entity_poly.pdbx_seq_one_letter_code
_entity_poly.pdbx_strand_id
1 'polypeptide(L)' 'MFIHGDDDQIVLIATSAELAAGIVNDAILKVYPDGSHGLAQINADQFNADLLAFIRS' A
#
# COMPACT_ATOMS: atom_id res chain seq x y z
N MET A 1 -2.98 -6.61 -5.08
CA MET A 1 -1.93 -5.65 -4.65
C MET A 1 -2.38 -4.96 -3.37
N PHE A 2 -1.48 -4.85 -2.42
CA PHE A 2 -1.61 -4.06 -1.20
C PHE A 2 -0.66 -2.87 -1.30
N ILE A 3 -1.16 -1.64 -1.12
CA ILE A 3 -0.34 -0.44 -0.93
C ILE A 3 -0.55 0.02 0.50
N HIS A 4 0.53 0.28 1.24
CA HIS A 4 0.44 0.75 2.63
C HIS A 4 1.58 1.70 2.97
N GLY A 5 1.33 2.70 3.81
CA GLY A 5 2.35 3.61 4.32
C GLY A 5 2.93 3.08 5.63
N ASP A 6 4.25 3.04 5.78
CA ASP A 6 4.87 2.50 7.00
C ASP A 6 4.77 3.43 8.22
N ASP A 7 4.44 4.71 8.03
CA ASP A 7 4.06 5.68 9.07
C ASP A 7 2.54 5.90 9.15
N ASP A 8 1.74 4.90 8.76
CA ASP A 8 0.30 4.92 8.98
C ASP A 8 -0.03 4.83 10.48
N GLN A 9 -0.32 5.99 11.08
CA GLN A 9 -0.66 6.12 12.51
C GLN A 9 -2.10 5.68 12.85
N ILE A 10 -2.92 5.32 11.86
CA ILE A 10 -4.33 4.92 12.05
C ILE A 10 -4.47 3.41 11.90
N VAL A 11 -3.93 2.85 10.82
CA VAL A 11 -3.95 1.42 10.52
C VAL A 11 -2.52 0.92 10.40
N LEU A 12 -2.00 0.33 11.48
CA LEU A 12 -0.62 -0.15 11.54
C LEU A 12 -0.34 -1.22 10.47
N ILE A 13 0.72 -1.03 9.69
CA ILE A 13 1.10 -1.92 8.58
C ILE A 13 1.36 -3.37 9.03
N ALA A 14 2.05 -3.53 10.17
CA ALA A 14 2.46 -4.83 10.70
C ALA A 14 1.28 -5.74 11.09
N THR A 15 0.14 -5.15 11.46
CA THR A 15 -1.07 -5.87 11.84
C THR A 15 -2.16 -5.81 10.76
N SER A 16 -1.82 -5.36 9.55
CA SER A 16 -2.76 -5.22 8.44
C SER A 16 -2.18 -5.73 7.12
N ALA A 17 -1.59 -4.85 6.30
CA ALA A 17 -1.15 -5.17 4.94
C ALA A 17 -0.08 -6.27 4.90
N GLU A 18 0.83 -6.32 5.87
CA GLU A 18 1.83 -7.40 5.96
C GLU A 18 1.18 -8.77 6.17
N LEU A 19 0.20 -8.85 7.08
CA LEU A 19 -0.55 -10.09 7.33
C LEU A 19 -1.40 -10.47 6.13
N ALA A 20 -2.11 -9.50 5.54
CA ALA A 20 -2.97 -9.74 4.39
C ALA A 20 -2.16 -10.22 3.17
N ALA A 21 -0.99 -9.64 2.92
CA ALA A 21 -0.09 -10.07 1.86
C ALA A 21 0.48 -11.48 2.10
N GLY A 22 0.64 -11.90 3.36
CA GLY A 22 1.03 -13.27 3.71
C GLY A 22 -0.08 -14.32 3.51
N ILE A 23 -1.35 -13.90 3.42
CA ILE A 23 -2.51 -14.81 3.28
C ILE A 23 -2.94 -14.96 1.81
N VAL A 24 -2.89 -13.87 1.03
CA VAL A 24 -3.36 -13.89 -0.35
C VAL A 24 -2.26 -14.42 -1.28
N ASN A 25 -2.55 -15.49 -2.01
CA ASN A 25 -1.63 -16.02 -3.02
C ASN A 25 -1.29 -14.96 -4.08
N ASP A 26 -0.01 -14.91 -4.48
CA ASP A 26 0.52 -13.96 -5.47
C ASP A 26 0.31 -12.48 -5.10
N ALA A 27 0.18 -12.18 -3.81
CA ALA A 27 0.08 -10.81 -3.34
C ALA A 27 1.36 -10.02 -3.61
N ILE A 28 1.19 -8.80 -4.12
CA ILE A 28 2.22 -7.77 -4.17
C ILE A 28 1.96 -6.81 -3.01
N LEU A 29 2.94 -6.64 -2.12
CA LEU A 29 2.94 -5.60 -1.09
C LEU A 29 3.88 -4.46 -1.52
N LYS A 30 3.33 -3.27 -1.66
CA LYS A 30 4.05 -2.03 -1.97
C LYS A 30 3.99 -1.13 -0.74
N VAL A 31 5.15 -0.92 -0.11
CA VAL A 31 5.27 -0.03 1.05
C VAL A 31 5.70 1.36 0.59
N TYR A 32 5.04 2.39 1.10
CA TYR A 32 5.41 3.80 0.90
C TYR A 32 6.19 4.24 2.14
N PRO A 33 7.52 4.45 2.02
CA PRO A 33 8.34 4.91 3.14
C PRO A 33 7.90 6.29 3.64
N ASP A 34 7.84 6.43 4.95
CA ASP A 34 7.31 7.59 5.68
C ASP A 34 5.86 7.95 5.27
N GLY A 35 5.14 6.98 4.70
CA GLY A 35 3.80 7.16 4.16
C GLY A 35 2.74 7.15 5.26
N SER A 36 1.88 8.16 5.29
CA SER A 36 0.73 8.22 6.22
C SER A 36 -0.46 7.36 5.76
N HIS A 37 -1.54 7.32 6.56
CA HIS A 37 -2.82 6.70 6.17
C HIS A 37 -3.42 7.26 4.86
N GLY A 38 -3.24 8.56 4.61
CA GLY A 38 -3.92 9.31 3.56
C GLY A 38 -3.27 9.24 2.17
N LEU A 39 -2.63 8.12 1.80
CA LEU A 39 -1.79 8.02 0.59
C LEU A 39 -2.49 8.46 -0.70
N ALA A 40 -3.76 8.08 -0.89
CA ALA A 40 -4.52 8.42 -2.09
C ALA A 40 -4.74 9.94 -2.27
N GLN A 41 -4.61 10.73 -1.20
CA GLN A 41 -4.75 12.18 -1.21
C GLN A 41 -3.39 12.89 -1.17
N ILE A 42 -2.47 12.45 -0.30
CA ILE A 42 -1.18 13.13 -0.06
C ILE A 42 -0.14 12.77 -1.13
N ASN A 43 -0.14 11.52 -1.60
CA ASN A 43 0.79 10.98 -2.60
C ASN A 43 0.04 10.56 -3.87
N ALA A 44 -1.01 11.31 -4.24
CA ALA A 44 -1.98 10.93 -5.26
C ALA A 44 -1.33 10.50 -6.60
N ASP A 45 -0.34 11.25 -7.09
CA ASP A 45 0.31 10.93 -8.36
C ASP A 45 1.05 9.58 -8.32
N GLN A 46 1.79 9.32 -7.24
CA GLN A 46 2.50 8.06 -7.04
C GLN A 46 1.51 6.90 -6.87
N PHE A 47 0.49 7.09 -6.02
CA PHE A 47 -0.56 6.10 -5.78
C PHE A 47 -1.28 5.72 -7.08
N ASN A 48 -1.68 6.71 -7.87
CA ASN A 48 -2.38 6.52 -9.14
C ASN A 48 -1.49 5.83 -10.17
N ALA A 49 -0.20 6.18 -10.23
CA ALA A 49 0.76 5.54 -11.14
C ALA A 49 0.97 4.06 -10.80
N ASP A 50 1.19 3.74 -9.53
CA ASP A 50 1.37 2.36 -9.06
C ASP A 50 0.10 1.53 -9.28
N LEU A 51 -1.08 2.09 -8.98
CA LEU A 51 -2.36 1.43 -9.23
C LEU A 51 -2.59 1.16 -10.72
N LEU A 52 -2.32 2.14 -11.58
CA LEU A 52 -2.48 1.97 -13.03
C LEU A 52 -1.50 0.93 -13.59
N ALA A 53 -0.26 0.89 -13.07
CA ALA A 53 0.72 -0.11 -13.45
C ALA A 53 0.23 -1.53 -13.12
N PHE A 54 -0.33 -1.73 -11.93
CA PHE A 54 -0.92 -3.02 -11.51
C PHE A 54 -2.14 -3.41 -12.36
N ILE A 55 -3.02 -2.47 -12.70
CA ILE A 55 -4.19 -2.76 -13.54
C ILE A 55 -3.79 -3.25 -14.94
N ARG A 56 -2.59 -2.86 -15.43
CA ARG A 56 -2.10 -3.18 -16.77
C ARG A 56 -1.23 -4.45 -16.83
N SER A 57 -0.95 -5.11 -15.71
CA SER A 57 -0.10 -6.31 -15.64
C SER A 57 -0.87 -7.61 -15.84
#